data_AF-A0A4S0JJE4-F1
#
_entry.id   AF-A0A4S0JJE4-F1
#
_cell.length_a   1.000
_cell.length_b   1.000
_cell.length_c   1.000
_cell.angle_alpha   90.00
_cell.angle_beta   90.00
_cell.angle_gamma   90.00
#
_symmetry.space_group_name_H-M   'P 1'
#
loop_
_entity.id
_entity.type
_entity.pdbx_description
1 polymer ?
#
loop_
_entity_poly.entity_id
_entity_poly.type
_entity_poly.pdbx_seq_one_letter_code
_entity_poly.pdbx_strand_id
1 'polypeptide(L)'
;MAPSVSPTIAARRDQMFPILSEADIERMRRFGEPRAYAAGDHIVTAGAVSPGVILILSGKVDITQADGLGQRDAIITHGAGNFIGELAQLSNRPSLVNAEAVEPVEAIVIPSQRLRDLMVQEANLGERVMRALILRRVGLLESGASGPVVIGPPGNGDVLRLQGFLRRSGLPHRALDSDTDPCAKTLIERFHVDPHHLPIVLCPNGKLMHNPGENELARCVGLLRPIDADKIYDVAIVGAGPAGLAAAVYAASEGLSTIVLDCRAFGGQAGASARIENYLGFPTGITGMALMARAYNQAQKFGVEMVIPDEAKLLDDANDGARYRLAIGDGESVRSRAVVIATGARYRRLDIANLAQFEGTSVHYWASPIEARLCQSQEVALVGAGNSAGQAAVYLASQVRKVTLLARRGLDATMSRYLVERIAAQPNIEVLAGTEVVALEGHEGNLEQLRWRNRITGEETTRAIQHLFLFIGADPNTDWLANCNVALDAKGFVRTGPDTTPGHGLMETSRSGVFAIGDVRCGSTKRVAAAVGEGAQVVAALHAYLARNGAAANE
;
A
#
# COMPACT_ATOMS: atom_id res chain seq x y z
N MET A 1 -25.23 4.18 18.74
CA MET A 1 -24.26 5.01 19.50
C MET A 1 -23.60 5.92 18.50
N ALA A 2 -23.56 7.24 18.73
CA ALA A 2 -22.79 8.15 17.88
C ALA A 2 -21.33 7.62 17.81
N PRO A 3 -20.71 7.52 16.63
CA PRO A 3 -19.34 7.03 16.54
C PRO A 3 -18.46 7.94 17.40
N SER A 4 -17.87 7.38 18.45
CA SER A 4 -16.98 8.13 19.33
C SER A 4 -15.82 8.63 18.47
N VAL A 5 -15.76 9.94 18.25
CA VAL A 5 -14.62 10.56 17.57
C VAL A 5 -13.36 10.10 18.29
N SER A 6 -12.48 9.42 17.57
CA SER A 6 -11.21 8.93 18.11
C SER A 6 -10.50 10.07 18.86
N PRO A 7 -9.95 9.83 20.08
CA PRO A 7 -9.31 10.88 20.87
C PRO A 7 -8.22 11.64 20.09
N THR A 8 -7.57 10.96 19.13
CA THR A 8 -6.56 11.54 18.24
C THR A 8 -7.16 12.52 17.22
N ILE A 9 -8.35 12.23 16.69
CA ILE A 9 -9.08 13.11 15.77
C ILE A 9 -9.57 14.36 16.52
N ALA A 10 -10.11 14.17 17.73
CA ALA A 10 -10.58 15.27 18.57
C ALA A 10 -9.44 16.25 18.91
N ALA A 11 -8.26 15.75 19.28
CA ALA A 11 -7.10 16.57 19.62
C ALA A 11 -6.47 17.33 18.43
N ARG A 12 -6.78 16.94 17.18
CA ARG A 12 -6.22 17.55 15.97
C ARG A 12 -7.29 18.17 15.06
N ARG A 13 -8.47 18.45 15.60
CA ARG A 13 -9.62 18.97 14.84
C ARG A 13 -9.28 20.25 14.09
N ASP A 14 -8.59 21.20 14.72
CA ASP A 14 -8.22 22.47 14.09
C ASP A 14 -7.23 22.30 12.93
N GLN A 15 -6.38 21.28 12.99
CA GLN A 15 -5.46 20.93 11.90
C GLN A 15 -6.17 20.18 10.77
N MET A 16 -7.25 19.47 11.09
CA MET A 16 -8.06 18.73 10.14
C MET A 16 -9.05 19.66 9.41
N PHE A 17 -9.55 20.68 10.08
CA PHE A 17 -10.51 21.66 9.54
C PHE A 17 -10.02 23.10 9.78
N PRO A 18 -8.88 23.49 9.17
CA PRO A 18 -8.36 24.83 9.36
C PRO A 18 -9.31 25.86 8.73
N ILE A 19 -9.37 27.03 9.35
CA ILE A 19 -9.93 28.24 8.77
C ILE A 19 -8.75 29.06 8.24
N LEU A 20 -8.75 29.34 6.94
CA LEU A 20 -7.69 30.07 6.29
C LEU A 20 -7.85 31.58 6.50
N SER A 21 -6.73 32.28 6.68
CA SER A 21 -6.71 33.74 6.74
C SER A 21 -7.05 34.36 5.38
N GLU A 22 -7.50 35.61 5.35
CA GLU A 22 -7.75 36.33 4.09
C GLU A 22 -6.50 36.35 3.18
N ALA A 23 -5.31 36.51 3.77
CA ALA A 23 -4.05 36.46 3.04
C ALA A 23 -3.75 35.08 2.44
N ASP A 24 -4.18 33.99 3.09
CA ASP A 24 -4.08 32.64 2.53
C ASP A 24 -5.09 32.45 1.39
N ILE A 25 -6.33 32.89 1.58
CA ILE A 25 -7.39 32.83 0.57
C ILE A 25 -6.93 33.54 -0.70
N GLU A 26 -6.37 34.74 -0.58
CA GLU A 26 -5.88 35.51 -1.73
C GLU A 26 -4.78 34.77 -2.49
N ARG A 27 -3.86 34.14 -1.75
CA ARG A 27 -2.81 33.30 -2.36
C ARG A 27 -3.37 32.08 -3.08
N MET A 28 -4.45 31.46 -2.56
CA MET A 28 -5.13 30.32 -3.18
C MET A 28 -5.89 30.70 -4.45
N ARG A 29 -6.40 31.94 -4.56
CA ARG A 29 -7.15 32.38 -5.76
C ARG A 29 -6.41 32.15 -7.06
N ARG A 30 -5.09 32.33 -7.05
CA ARG A 30 -4.22 32.14 -8.23
C ARG A 30 -4.23 30.71 -8.79
N PHE A 31 -4.69 29.74 -8.01
CA PHE A 31 -4.68 28.32 -8.37
C PHE A 31 -6.06 27.79 -8.76
N GLY A 32 -7.13 28.56 -8.62
CA GLY A 32 -8.48 28.08 -8.87
C GLY A 32 -9.39 29.09 -9.53
N GLU A 33 -10.58 28.63 -9.85
CA GLU A 33 -11.60 29.42 -10.54
C GLU A 33 -12.79 29.67 -9.62
N PRO A 34 -13.37 30.89 -9.64
CA PRO A 34 -14.56 31.19 -8.86
C PRO A 34 -15.75 30.37 -9.34
N ARG A 35 -16.59 29.91 -8.40
CA ARG A 35 -17.79 29.14 -8.69
C ARG A 35 -18.86 29.40 -7.64
N ALA A 36 -20.09 29.56 -8.09
CA ALA A 36 -21.26 29.73 -7.24
C ALA A 36 -22.09 28.43 -7.22
N TYR A 37 -22.69 28.15 -6.08
CA TYR A 37 -23.61 27.03 -5.88
C TYR A 37 -24.88 27.53 -5.19
N ALA A 38 -26.04 27.06 -5.64
CA ALA A 38 -27.32 27.34 -5.02
C ALA A 38 -27.50 26.49 -3.74
N ALA A 39 -28.39 26.94 -2.85
CA ALA A 39 -28.80 26.11 -1.72
C ALA A 39 -29.45 24.80 -2.22
N GLY A 40 -29.03 23.67 -1.66
CA GLY A 40 -29.43 22.32 -2.06
C GLY A 40 -28.51 21.68 -3.11
N ASP A 41 -27.55 22.41 -3.68
CA ASP A 41 -26.64 21.84 -4.67
C ASP A 41 -25.71 20.78 -4.05
N HIS A 42 -25.61 19.63 -4.70
CA HIS A 42 -24.61 18.62 -4.39
C HIS A 42 -23.26 19.01 -5.02
N ILE A 43 -22.44 19.75 -4.27
CA ILE A 43 -21.11 20.22 -4.67
C ILE A 43 -20.17 19.04 -4.93
N VAL A 44 -20.20 18.03 -4.06
CA VAL A 44 -19.41 16.80 -4.19
C VAL A 44 -20.29 15.60 -3.84
N THR A 45 -20.22 14.54 -4.64
CA THR A 45 -20.91 13.28 -4.37
C THR A 45 -19.90 12.18 -4.09
N ALA A 46 -20.11 11.42 -3.02
CA ALA A 46 -19.27 10.26 -2.68
C ALA A 46 -19.30 9.23 -3.82
N GLY A 47 -18.15 8.66 -4.16
CA GLY A 47 -18.01 7.74 -5.29
C GLY A 47 -17.86 8.43 -6.66
N ALA A 48 -18.08 9.74 -6.76
CA ALA A 48 -17.81 10.52 -7.97
C ALA A 48 -16.46 11.26 -7.87
N VAL A 49 -15.80 11.48 -9.01
CA VAL A 49 -14.56 12.28 -9.07
C VAL A 49 -14.88 13.73 -8.74
N SER A 50 -14.29 14.24 -7.65
CA SER A 50 -14.42 15.66 -7.28
C SER A 50 -13.65 16.55 -8.27
N PRO A 51 -14.14 17.76 -8.58
CA PRO A 51 -13.43 18.70 -9.45
C PRO A 51 -12.10 19.21 -8.85
N GLY A 52 -11.84 18.96 -7.56
CA GLY A 52 -10.61 19.32 -6.88
C GLY A 52 -10.87 19.72 -5.43
N VAL A 53 -9.98 20.54 -4.87
CA VAL A 53 -10.19 21.18 -3.56
C VAL A 53 -11.04 22.42 -3.74
N ILE A 54 -12.05 22.60 -2.88
CA ILE A 54 -13.02 23.69 -3.00
C ILE A 54 -12.92 24.59 -1.78
N LEU A 55 -12.43 25.81 -1.95
CA LEU A 55 -12.30 26.82 -0.90
C LEU A 55 -13.59 27.66 -0.83
N ILE A 56 -14.22 27.72 0.33
CA ILE A 56 -15.47 28.45 0.54
C ILE A 56 -15.14 29.91 0.88
N LEU A 57 -15.72 30.84 0.13
CA LEU A 57 -15.60 32.29 0.33
C LEU A 57 -16.77 32.84 1.15
N SER A 58 -17.97 32.32 0.92
CA SER A 58 -19.18 32.63 1.67
C SER A 58 -20.16 31.46 1.62
N GLY A 59 -21.16 31.46 2.51
CA GLY A 59 -22.14 30.40 2.63
C GLY A 59 -21.72 29.26 3.56
N LYS A 60 -22.52 28.19 3.58
CA LYS A 60 -22.31 26.98 4.39
C LYS A 60 -22.49 25.73 3.56
N VAL A 61 -21.62 24.75 3.83
CA VAL A 61 -21.63 23.44 3.16
C VAL A 61 -21.57 22.35 4.22
N ASP A 62 -22.54 21.43 4.19
CA ASP A 62 -22.55 20.26 5.04
C ASP A 62 -21.74 19.12 4.40
N ILE A 63 -20.79 18.59 5.16
CA ILE A 63 -20.00 17.42 4.79
C ILE A 63 -20.57 16.20 5.52
N THR A 64 -21.01 15.21 4.75
CA THR A 64 -21.61 13.98 5.27
C THR A 64 -20.90 12.75 4.71
N GLN A 65 -20.86 11.68 5.50
CA GLN A 65 -20.52 10.35 5.02
C GLN A 65 -21.82 9.55 4.83
N ALA A 66 -21.88 8.77 3.75
CA ALA A 66 -22.95 7.81 3.56
C ALA A 66 -22.46 6.44 4.03
N ASP A 67 -23.22 5.79 4.88
CA ASP A 67 -22.85 4.51 5.48
C ASP A 67 -22.98 3.31 4.49
N GLY A 68 -23.23 3.57 3.20
CA GLY A 68 -23.50 2.55 2.18
C GLY A 68 -24.94 2.03 2.18
N LEU A 69 -25.77 2.40 3.17
CA LEU A 69 -27.20 2.06 3.28
C LEU A 69 -28.10 3.29 3.04
N GLY A 70 -27.50 4.43 2.71
CA GLY A 70 -28.20 5.70 2.46
C GLY A 70 -28.38 6.57 3.70
N GLN A 71 -27.95 6.11 4.88
CA GLN A 71 -27.93 6.94 6.08
C GLN A 71 -26.74 7.90 5.99
N ARG A 72 -27.02 9.21 6.15
CA ARG A 72 -26.03 10.27 6.09
C ARG A 72 -25.65 10.70 7.50
N ASP A 73 -24.41 10.44 7.89
CA ASP A 73 -23.85 10.96 9.13
C ASP A 73 -23.11 12.28 8.86
N ALA A 74 -23.44 13.31 9.64
CA ALA A 74 -22.76 14.60 9.57
C ALA A 74 -21.34 14.50 10.13
N ILE A 75 -20.36 14.94 9.33
CA ILE A 75 -18.95 15.07 9.76
C ILE A 75 -18.71 16.48 10.29
N ILE A 76 -19.04 17.49 9.49
CA ILE A 76 -18.83 18.91 9.79
C ILE A 76 -19.62 19.80 8.83
N THR A 77 -20.00 21.00 9.29
CA THR A 77 -20.44 22.10 8.43
C THR A 77 -19.26 23.06 8.21
N HIS A 78 -18.90 23.28 6.95
CA HIS A 78 -17.89 24.26 6.56
C HIS A 78 -18.53 25.61 6.25
N GLY A 79 -17.81 26.68 6.58
CA GLY A 79 -18.17 28.05 6.21
C GLY A 79 -17.01 28.78 5.54
N ALA A 80 -17.11 30.12 5.48
CA ALA A 80 -16.08 30.97 4.89
C ALA A 80 -14.68 30.68 5.45
N GLY A 81 -13.70 30.59 4.56
CA GLY A 81 -12.30 30.28 4.87
C GLY A 81 -11.99 28.80 5.09
N ASN A 82 -12.99 27.91 5.17
CA ASN A 82 -12.76 26.48 5.11
C ASN A 82 -12.62 25.99 3.67
N PHE A 83 -12.03 24.80 3.49
CA PHE A 83 -12.00 24.11 2.21
C PHE A 83 -12.40 22.64 2.31
N ILE A 84 -13.00 22.16 1.24
CA ILE A 84 -13.49 20.79 1.03
C ILE A 84 -12.42 19.98 0.30
N GLY A 85 -12.19 18.75 0.75
CA GLY A 85 -11.32 17.76 0.10
C GLY A 85 -10.54 16.88 1.08
N GLU A 86 -10.08 15.73 0.58
CA GLU A 86 -9.09 14.86 1.22
C GLU A 86 -8.05 14.38 0.18
N LEU A 87 -7.27 13.32 0.48
CA LEU A 87 -6.14 12.92 -0.35
C LEU A 87 -6.50 12.49 -1.78
N ALA A 88 -7.74 12.06 -2.07
CA ALA A 88 -8.17 11.68 -3.42
C ALA A 88 -8.06 12.85 -4.41
N GLN A 89 -8.20 14.10 -3.95
CA GLN A 89 -8.08 15.30 -4.78
C GLN A 89 -6.63 15.61 -5.21
N LEU A 90 -5.61 14.90 -4.72
CA LEU A 90 -4.26 15.00 -5.28
C LEU A 90 -4.09 14.20 -6.57
N SER A 91 -4.96 13.22 -6.82
CA SER A 91 -4.81 12.26 -7.92
C SER A 91 -6.11 12.03 -8.72
N ASN A 92 -7.05 12.99 -8.71
CA ASN A 92 -8.32 12.89 -9.45
C ASN A 92 -9.07 11.58 -9.15
N ARG A 93 -9.13 11.19 -7.86
CA ARG A 93 -9.84 10.00 -7.41
C ARG A 93 -11.25 10.34 -6.88
N PRO A 94 -12.16 9.36 -6.83
CA PRO A 94 -13.49 9.55 -6.25
C PRO A 94 -13.46 10.10 -4.82
N SER A 95 -14.40 10.99 -4.51
CA SER A 95 -14.59 11.48 -3.14
C SER A 95 -15.12 10.38 -2.23
N LEU A 96 -14.72 10.41 -0.97
CA LEU A 96 -15.25 9.53 0.07
C LEU A 96 -16.46 10.12 0.80
N VAL A 97 -16.71 11.42 0.63
CA VAL A 97 -17.73 12.18 1.35
C VAL A 97 -18.62 12.94 0.38
N ASN A 98 -19.82 13.28 0.82
CA ASN A 98 -20.72 14.21 0.15
C ASN A 98 -20.50 15.62 0.69
N ALA A 99 -20.71 16.62 -0.16
CA ALA A 99 -20.74 18.02 0.20
C ALA A 99 -21.99 18.67 -0.41
N GLU A 100 -22.84 19.23 0.43
CA GLU A 100 -24.12 19.83 0.03
C GLU A 100 -24.20 21.29 0.51
N ALA A 101 -24.54 22.21 -0.39
CA ALA A 101 -24.72 23.61 -0.05
C ALA A 101 -25.99 23.78 0.78
N VAL A 102 -25.87 24.25 2.02
CA VAL A 102 -27.02 24.48 2.91
C VAL A 102 -27.68 25.85 2.62
N GLU A 103 -26.87 26.80 2.16
CA GLU A 103 -27.27 28.13 1.71
C GLU A 103 -26.46 28.46 0.44
N PRO A 104 -26.74 29.55 -0.29
CA PRO A 104 -25.93 29.93 -1.46
C PRO A 104 -24.45 30.08 -1.09
N VAL A 105 -23.57 29.47 -1.88
CA VAL A 105 -22.13 29.38 -1.62
C VAL A 105 -21.34 29.98 -2.77
N GLU A 106 -20.46 30.93 -2.46
CA GLU A 106 -19.38 31.35 -3.35
C GLU A 106 -18.11 30.61 -2.96
N ALA A 107 -17.42 30.03 -3.94
CA ALA A 107 -16.24 29.22 -3.71
C ALA A 107 -15.19 29.38 -4.80
N ILE A 108 -14.00 28.84 -4.54
CA ILE A 108 -12.92 28.69 -5.52
C ILE A 108 -12.63 27.21 -5.68
N VAL A 109 -12.75 26.71 -6.89
CA VAL A 109 -12.41 25.34 -7.23
C VAL A 109 -10.97 25.30 -7.72
N ILE A 110 -10.14 24.52 -7.04
CA ILE A 110 -8.73 24.30 -7.37
C ILE A 110 -8.59 22.89 -7.93
N PRO A 111 -8.44 22.73 -9.26
CA PRO A 111 -8.27 21.42 -9.88
C PRO A 111 -7.04 20.68 -9.34
N SER A 112 -7.06 19.34 -9.35
CA SER A 112 -6.00 18.51 -8.76
C SER A 112 -4.58 18.83 -9.26
N GLN A 113 -4.42 19.20 -10.54
CA GLN A 113 -3.13 19.64 -11.08
C GLN A 113 -2.67 20.95 -10.42
N ARG A 114 -3.56 21.95 -10.34
CA ARG A 114 -3.28 23.25 -9.72
C ARG A 114 -3.11 23.16 -8.21
N LEU A 115 -3.75 22.18 -7.57
CA LEU A 115 -3.55 21.86 -6.16
C LEU A 115 -2.10 21.41 -5.92
N ARG A 116 -1.53 20.58 -6.80
CA ARG A 116 -0.12 20.20 -6.70
C ARG A 116 0.80 21.42 -6.90
N ASP A 117 0.50 22.28 -7.86
CA ASP A 117 1.23 23.54 -8.06
C ASP A 117 1.22 24.39 -6.78
N LEU A 118 0.06 24.55 -6.13
CA LEU A 118 -0.10 25.25 -4.85
C LEU A 118 0.80 24.63 -3.76
N MET A 119 0.81 23.30 -3.65
CA MET A 119 1.59 22.57 -2.64
C MET A 119 3.10 22.73 -2.81
N VAL A 120 3.55 23.05 -4.02
CA VAL A 120 4.96 23.28 -4.36
C VAL A 120 5.32 24.77 -4.23
N GLN A 121 4.52 25.66 -4.81
CA GLN A 121 4.82 27.09 -4.87
C GLN A 121 4.58 27.82 -3.53
N GLU A 122 3.65 27.32 -2.70
CA GLU A 122 3.33 27.93 -1.41
C GLU A 122 3.67 26.96 -0.27
N ALA A 123 4.94 26.89 0.15
CA ALA A 123 5.41 25.90 1.12
C ALA A 123 4.57 25.81 2.41
N ASN A 124 4.35 26.96 3.10
CA ASN A 124 3.64 26.99 4.38
C ASN A 124 2.13 26.73 4.24
N LEU A 125 1.52 27.16 3.13
CA LEU A 125 0.10 26.93 2.88
C LEU A 125 -0.12 25.48 2.43
N GLY A 126 0.72 25.00 1.51
CA GLY A 126 0.76 23.62 1.07
C GLY A 126 0.94 22.65 2.23
N GLU A 127 1.84 22.93 3.18
CA GLU A 127 1.97 22.10 4.38
C GLU A 127 0.65 22.01 5.18
N ARG A 128 -0.02 23.15 5.41
CA ARG A 128 -1.30 23.19 6.15
C ARG A 128 -2.40 22.43 5.41
N VAL A 129 -2.54 22.65 4.10
CA VAL A 129 -3.53 21.94 3.29
C VAL A 129 -3.23 20.45 3.28
N MET A 130 -1.98 20.04 2.99
CA MET A 130 -1.58 18.63 2.96
C MET A 130 -1.85 17.93 4.29
N ARG A 131 -1.51 18.59 5.40
CA ARG A 131 -1.76 18.06 6.75
C ARG A 131 -3.24 17.83 6.99
N ALA A 132 -4.10 18.78 6.61
CA ALA A 132 -5.54 18.61 6.72
C ALA A 132 -6.06 17.46 5.85
N LEU A 133 -5.61 17.33 4.59
CA LEU A 133 -6.00 16.21 3.71
C LEU A 133 -5.61 14.84 4.31
N ILE A 134 -4.38 14.73 4.84
CA ILE A 134 -3.89 13.50 5.50
C ILE A 134 -4.74 13.18 6.74
N LEU A 135 -4.98 14.16 7.62
CA LEU A 135 -5.75 13.94 8.84
C LEU A 135 -7.19 13.55 8.54
N ARG A 136 -7.82 14.16 7.53
CA ARG A 136 -9.16 13.78 7.06
C ARG A 136 -9.18 12.33 6.57
N ARG A 137 -8.17 11.91 5.78
CA ARG A 137 -8.06 10.52 5.33
C ARG A 137 -7.91 9.54 6.49
N VAL A 138 -7.08 9.86 7.48
CA VAL A 138 -6.93 9.05 8.69
C VAL A 138 -8.26 8.97 9.45
N GLY A 139 -8.97 10.09 9.60
CA GLY A 139 -10.27 10.08 10.27
C GLY A 139 -11.32 9.23 9.58
N LEU A 140 -11.36 9.24 8.24
CA LEU A 140 -12.25 8.38 7.45
C LEU A 140 -11.87 6.90 7.56
N LEU A 141 -10.57 6.58 7.61
CA LEU A 141 -10.08 5.22 7.83
C LEU A 141 -10.44 4.68 9.21
N GLU A 142 -10.38 5.53 10.24
CA GLU A 142 -10.76 5.17 11.61
C GLU A 142 -12.27 5.03 11.77
N SER A 143 -13.09 5.85 11.08
CA SER A 143 -14.54 5.72 11.14
C SER A 143 -15.04 4.47 10.41
N GLY A 144 -14.37 4.09 9.32
CA GLY A 144 -14.77 2.96 8.47
C GLY A 144 -16.12 3.15 7.78
N ALA A 145 -16.76 4.32 7.92
CA ALA A 145 -18.13 4.56 7.51
C ALA A 145 -18.26 5.02 6.05
N SER A 146 -17.15 5.29 5.37
CA SER A 146 -17.10 5.65 3.95
C SER A 146 -16.44 4.55 3.12
N GLY A 147 -16.73 4.48 1.83
CA GLY A 147 -16.11 3.51 0.92
C GLY A 147 -16.98 2.26 0.68
N PRO A 148 -16.41 1.19 0.10
CA PRO A 148 -17.17 -0.02 -0.24
C PRO A 148 -17.62 -0.78 1.02
N VAL A 149 -18.74 -1.49 0.89
CA VAL A 149 -19.28 -2.39 1.91
C VAL A 149 -19.06 -3.83 1.47
N VAL A 150 -18.26 -4.59 2.21
CA VAL A 150 -18.01 -6.02 1.99
C VAL A 150 -18.99 -6.82 2.84
N ILE A 151 -19.70 -7.76 2.24
CA ILE A 151 -20.73 -8.57 2.91
C ILE A 151 -20.39 -10.04 2.72
N GLY A 152 -20.28 -10.78 3.83
CA GLY A 152 -20.05 -12.21 3.82
C GLY A 152 -19.66 -12.76 5.20
N PRO A 153 -19.45 -14.08 5.32
CA PRO A 153 -19.12 -14.70 6.59
C PRO A 153 -17.73 -14.25 7.10
N PRO A 154 -17.57 -13.93 8.39
CA PRO A 154 -16.34 -13.32 8.92
C PRO A 154 -15.10 -14.22 8.83
N GLY A 155 -15.27 -15.54 8.80
CA GLY A 155 -14.18 -16.53 8.65
C GLY A 155 -13.84 -16.89 7.20
N ASN A 156 -14.54 -16.34 6.21
CA ASN A 156 -14.32 -16.67 4.81
C ASN A 156 -13.02 -16.03 4.27
N GLY A 157 -12.16 -16.82 3.64
CA GLY A 157 -10.87 -16.37 3.10
C GLY A 157 -10.97 -15.24 2.06
N ASP A 158 -12.02 -15.22 1.23
CA ASP A 158 -12.26 -14.15 0.26
C ASP A 158 -12.71 -12.84 0.92
N VAL A 159 -13.49 -12.92 2.00
CA VAL A 159 -13.82 -11.74 2.82
C VAL A 159 -12.54 -11.12 3.38
N LEU A 160 -11.65 -11.95 3.93
CA LEU A 160 -10.35 -11.50 4.48
C LEU A 160 -9.43 -10.94 3.38
N ARG A 161 -9.43 -11.55 2.19
CA ARG A 161 -8.69 -11.06 1.00
C ARG A 161 -9.12 -9.65 0.63
N LEU A 162 -10.43 -9.43 0.46
CA LEU A 162 -10.99 -8.13 0.05
C LEU A 162 -10.78 -7.04 1.12
N GLN A 163 -11.03 -7.36 2.40
CA GLN A 163 -10.76 -6.43 3.50
C GLN A 163 -9.27 -6.09 3.61
N GLY A 164 -8.42 -7.11 3.47
CA GLY A 164 -6.96 -6.96 3.47
C GLY A 164 -6.50 -6.04 2.34
N PHE A 165 -7.01 -6.23 1.12
CA PHE A 165 -6.75 -5.37 -0.02
C PHE A 165 -7.14 -3.91 0.27
N LEU A 166 -8.39 -3.65 0.67
CA LEU A 166 -8.89 -2.30 0.94
C LEU A 166 -8.07 -1.60 2.03
N ARG A 167 -7.72 -2.32 3.10
CA ARG A 167 -6.92 -1.80 4.20
C ARG A 167 -5.49 -1.44 3.77
N ARG A 168 -4.81 -2.33 3.04
CA ARG A 168 -3.44 -2.08 2.53
C ARG A 168 -3.41 -0.94 1.52
N SER A 169 -4.48 -0.78 0.75
CA SER A 169 -4.66 0.34 -0.20
C SER A 169 -5.08 1.64 0.47
N GLY A 170 -5.23 1.65 1.81
CA GLY A 170 -5.61 2.82 2.58
C GLY A 170 -7.02 3.32 2.24
N LEU A 171 -7.95 2.43 1.87
CA LEU A 171 -9.36 2.74 1.65
C LEU A 171 -10.20 2.42 2.89
N PRO A 172 -11.02 3.36 3.37
CA PRO A 172 -12.05 3.04 4.35
C PRO A 172 -13.06 2.09 3.73
N HIS A 173 -13.59 1.18 4.54
CA HIS A 173 -14.58 0.20 4.14
C HIS A 173 -15.34 -0.33 5.35
N ARG A 174 -16.53 -0.85 5.12
CA ARG A 174 -17.31 -1.61 6.09
C ARG A 174 -17.24 -3.09 5.76
N ALA A 175 -17.25 -3.93 6.79
CA ALA A 175 -17.47 -5.36 6.66
C ALA A 175 -18.72 -5.73 7.46
N LEU A 176 -19.70 -6.36 6.82
CA LEU A 176 -20.94 -6.81 7.44
C LEU A 176 -20.99 -8.34 7.40
N ASP A 177 -21.35 -8.95 8.53
CA ASP A 177 -21.54 -10.38 8.65
C ASP A 177 -22.89 -10.78 8.02
N SER A 178 -22.86 -11.67 7.03
CA SER A 178 -24.07 -12.15 6.35
C SER A 178 -25.07 -12.83 7.28
N ASP A 179 -24.60 -13.43 8.37
CA ASP A 179 -25.42 -14.32 9.20
C ASP A 179 -26.05 -13.56 10.37
N THR A 180 -25.34 -12.57 10.90
CA THR A 180 -25.72 -11.86 12.13
C THR A 180 -26.16 -10.42 11.89
N ASP A 181 -25.70 -9.75 10.83
CA ASP A 181 -25.99 -8.33 10.61
C ASP A 181 -27.34 -8.14 9.87
N PRO A 182 -28.32 -7.43 10.47
CA PRO A 182 -29.62 -7.20 9.82
C PRO A 182 -29.52 -6.41 8.50
N CYS A 183 -28.53 -5.53 8.37
CA CYS A 183 -28.32 -4.75 7.16
C CYS A 183 -27.78 -5.64 6.04
N ALA A 184 -26.87 -6.57 6.36
CA ALA A 184 -26.41 -7.57 5.42
C ALA A 184 -27.57 -8.41 4.87
N LYS A 185 -28.45 -8.91 5.75
CA LYS A 185 -29.66 -9.67 5.34
C LYS A 185 -30.56 -8.87 4.42
N THR A 186 -30.84 -7.61 4.77
CA THR A 186 -31.66 -6.72 3.95
C THR A 186 -31.07 -6.53 2.55
N LEU A 187 -29.75 -6.35 2.45
CA LEU A 187 -29.08 -6.20 1.16
C LEU A 187 -29.10 -7.50 0.34
N ILE A 188 -28.84 -8.65 0.97
CA ILE A 188 -28.88 -9.98 0.34
C ILE A 188 -30.29 -10.24 -0.22
N GLU A 189 -31.33 -10.00 0.57
CA GLU A 189 -32.73 -10.16 0.16
C GLU A 189 -33.11 -9.20 -0.96
N ARG A 190 -32.80 -7.91 -0.81
CA ARG A 190 -33.15 -6.85 -1.78
C ARG A 190 -32.50 -7.07 -3.14
N PHE A 191 -31.26 -7.55 -3.17
CA PHE A 191 -30.52 -7.81 -4.41
C PHE A 191 -30.63 -9.27 -4.87
N HIS A 192 -31.46 -10.09 -4.22
CA HIS A 192 -31.65 -11.51 -4.54
C HIS A 192 -30.34 -12.29 -4.68
N VAL A 193 -29.40 -12.07 -3.74
CA VAL A 193 -28.07 -12.65 -3.79
C VAL A 193 -28.11 -14.10 -3.30
N ASP A 194 -27.65 -15.03 -4.15
CA ASP A 194 -27.43 -16.42 -3.75
C ASP A 194 -26.29 -16.50 -2.71
N PRO A 195 -26.46 -17.22 -1.59
CA PRO A 195 -25.39 -17.44 -0.60
C PRO A 195 -24.07 -17.95 -1.19
N HIS A 196 -24.10 -18.73 -2.28
CA HIS A 196 -22.89 -19.23 -2.96
C HIS A 196 -22.10 -18.14 -3.68
N HIS A 197 -22.68 -16.95 -3.87
CA HIS A 197 -22.00 -15.79 -4.46
C HIS A 197 -21.41 -14.84 -3.42
N LEU A 198 -21.44 -15.20 -2.13
CA LEU A 198 -20.73 -14.46 -1.10
C LEU A 198 -19.21 -14.72 -1.16
N PRO A 199 -18.37 -13.72 -0.89
CA PRO A 199 -18.76 -12.36 -0.49
C PRO A 199 -19.21 -11.48 -1.66
N ILE A 200 -20.11 -10.53 -1.37
CA ILE A 200 -20.45 -9.44 -2.29
C ILE A 200 -19.85 -8.12 -1.81
N VAL A 201 -19.63 -7.20 -2.75
CA VAL A 201 -19.15 -5.84 -2.46
C VAL A 201 -20.08 -4.80 -3.07
N LEU A 202 -20.60 -3.90 -2.25
CA LEU A 202 -21.33 -2.72 -2.69
C LEU A 202 -20.36 -1.53 -2.78
N CYS A 203 -20.06 -1.09 -4.00
CA CYS A 203 -19.19 0.05 -4.24
C CYS A 203 -19.91 1.39 -3.95
N PRO A 204 -19.17 2.48 -3.63
CA PRO A 204 -19.76 3.80 -3.38
C PRO A 204 -20.57 4.38 -4.54
N ASN A 205 -20.29 3.94 -5.77
CA ASN A 205 -21.05 4.33 -6.97
C ASN A 205 -22.35 3.53 -7.15
N GLY A 206 -22.71 2.66 -6.20
CA GLY A 206 -23.91 1.83 -6.23
C GLY A 206 -23.75 0.49 -6.96
N LYS A 207 -22.59 0.20 -7.57
CA LYS A 207 -22.35 -1.09 -8.24
C LYS A 207 -22.24 -2.21 -7.20
N LEU A 208 -23.01 -3.28 -7.39
CA LEU A 208 -22.87 -4.54 -6.65
C LEU A 208 -21.94 -5.49 -7.42
N MET A 209 -20.99 -6.10 -6.71
CA MET A 209 -20.02 -7.04 -7.27
C MET A 209 -20.09 -8.38 -6.53
N HIS A 210 -19.99 -9.48 -7.27
CA HIS A 210 -19.97 -10.84 -6.71
C HIS A 210 -18.53 -11.34 -6.66
N ASN A 211 -18.02 -11.56 -5.44
CA ASN A 211 -16.67 -11.99 -5.11
C ASN A 211 -15.57 -11.48 -6.07
N PRO A 212 -15.41 -10.14 -6.21
CA PRO A 212 -14.54 -9.60 -7.24
C PRO A 212 -13.06 -9.90 -7.00
N GLY A 213 -12.29 -9.89 -8.09
CA GLY A 213 -10.83 -9.80 -8.01
C GLY A 213 -10.38 -8.43 -7.45
N GLU A 214 -9.14 -8.35 -6.93
CA GLU A 214 -8.61 -7.10 -6.36
C GLU A 214 -8.55 -5.96 -7.40
N ASN A 215 -8.13 -6.27 -8.64
CA ASN A 215 -8.09 -5.28 -9.73
C ASN A 215 -9.49 -4.79 -10.14
N GLU A 216 -10.46 -5.70 -10.21
CA GLU A 216 -11.83 -5.35 -10.57
C GLU A 216 -12.44 -4.42 -9.51
N LEU A 217 -12.22 -4.73 -8.23
CA LEU A 217 -12.64 -3.88 -7.13
C LEU A 217 -11.89 -2.54 -7.16
N ALA A 218 -10.59 -2.54 -7.44
CA ALA A 218 -9.78 -1.32 -7.56
C ALA A 218 -10.30 -0.36 -8.63
N ARG A 219 -10.72 -0.88 -9.79
CA ARG A 219 -11.37 -0.08 -10.84
C ARG A 219 -12.72 0.45 -10.38
N CYS A 220 -13.53 -0.39 -9.73
CA CYS A 220 -14.85 0.01 -9.22
C CYS A 220 -14.80 1.18 -8.24
N VAL A 221 -13.82 1.17 -7.32
CA VAL A 221 -13.65 2.22 -6.29
C VAL A 221 -12.77 3.38 -6.76
N GLY A 222 -12.31 3.35 -8.02
CA GLY A 222 -11.50 4.40 -8.64
C GLY A 222 -10.06 4.51 -8.11
N LEU A 223 -9.51 3.43 -7.55
CA LEU A 223 -8.07 3.33 -7.28
C LEU A 223 -7.28 3.15 -8.57
N LEU A 224 -7.74 2.24 -9.43
CA LEU A 224 -7.15 1.94 -10.72
C LEU A 224 -7.96 2.62 -11.82
N ARG A 225 -7.29 3.42 -12.65
CA ARG A 225 -7.91 4.18 -13.75
C ARG A 225 -7.29 3.73 -15.07
N PRO A 226 -7.99 3.89 -16.19
CA PRO A 226 -7.43 3.60 -17.50
C PRO A 226 -6.14 4.40 -17.72
N ILE A 227 -5.13 3.76 -18.30
CA ILE A 227 -3.87 4.41 -18.64
C ILE A 227 -4.04 5.17 -19.96
N ASP A 228 -3.52 6.40 -19.98
CA ASP A 228 -3.36 7.15 -21.21
C ASP A 228 -2.29 6.49 -22.10
N ALA A 229 -2.73 5.79 -23.16
CA ALA A 229 -1.86 5.05 -24.07
C ALA A 229 -0.95 5.95 -24.92
N ASP A 230 -1.28 7.23 -25.05
CA ASP A 230 -0.52 8.19 -25.86
C ASP A 230 0.57 8.89 -25.05
N LYS A 231 0.47 8.85 -23.71
CA LYS A 231 1.43 9.48 -22.81
C LYS A 231 2.73 8.67 -22.71
N ILE A 232 3.84 9.33 -23.01
CA ILE A 232 5.19 8.80 -22.81
C ILE A 232 5.75 9.37 -21.50
N TYR A 233 6.09 8.50 -20.56
CA TYR A 233 6.73 8.88 -19.31
C TYR A 233 8.24 8.98 -19.46
N ASP A 234 8.89 9.85 -18.69
CA ASP A 234 10.34 9.86 -18.59
C ASP A 234 10.84 8.60 -17.88
N VAL A 235 10.11 8.16 -16.85
CA VAL A 235 10.44 6.94 -16.12
C VAL A 235 9.20 6.16 -15.66
N ALA A 236 9.21 4.85 -15.91
CA ALA A 236 8.30 3.90 -15.28
C ALA A 236 9.03 3.13 -14.16
N ILE A 237 8.46 3.12 -12.97
CA ILE A 237 9.00 2.44 -11.79
C ILE A 237 8.11 1.23 -11.48
N VAL A 238 8.69 0.03 -11.51
CA VAL A 238 7.97 -1.22 -11.25
C VAL A 238 8.25 -1.69 -9.83
N GLY A 239 7.28 -1.49 -8.94
CA GLY A 239 7.28 -1.81 -7.53
C GLY A 239 7.09 -0.55 -6.66
N ALA A 240 6.14 -0.60 -5.74
CA ALA A 240 5.81 0.50 -4.82
C ALA A 240 6.28 0.21 -3.38
N GLY A 241 7.36 -0.55 -3.23
CA GLY A 241 8.07 -0.71 -1.96
C GLY A 241 8.91 0.52 -1.58
N PRO A 242 9.72 0.45 -0.51
CA PRO A 242 10.56 1.58 -0.07
C PRO A 242 11.46 2.16 -1.17
N ALA A 243 12.08 1.30 -1.99
CA ALA A 243 12.96 1.72 -3.06
C ALA A 243 12.21 2.46 -4.18
N GLY A 244 11.10 1.88 -4.65
CA GLY A 244 10.32 2.46 -5.73
C GLY A 244 9.60 3.74 -5.32
N LEU A 245 9.03 3.81 -4.11
CA LEU A 245 8.43 5.05 -3.60
C LEU A 245 9.48 6.15 -3.41
N ALA A 246 10.69 5.82 -2.96
CA ALA A 246 11.77 6.80 -2.89
C ALA A 246 12.17 7.30 -4.28
N ALA A 247 12.40 6.40 -5.24
CA ALA A 247 12.69 6.78 -6.63
C ALA A 247 11.58 7.65 -7.22
N ALA A 248 10.32 7.34 -6.95
CA ALA A 248 9.16 8.10 -7.42
C ALA A 248 9.14 9.53 -6.86
N VAL A 249 9.37 9.69 -5.55
CA VAL A 249 9.45 11.02 -4.91
C VAL A 249 10.58 11.84 -5.52
N TYR A 250 11.79 11.29 -5.59
CA TYR A 250 12.96 12.01 -6.07
C TYR A 250 12.81 12.37 -7.55
N ALA A 251 12.44 11.42 -8.40
CA ALA A 251 12.28 11.63 -9.84
C ALA A 251 11.24 12.72 -10.15
N ALA A 252 10.05 12.66 -9.54
CA ALA A 252 9.02 13.65 -9.76
C ALA A 252 9.35 15.02 -9.16
N SER A 253 10.04 15.06 -8.01
CA SER A 253 10.50 16.33 -7.43
C SER A 253 11.56 17.05 -8.27
N GLU A 254 12.31 16.29 -9.07
CA GLU A 254 13.31 16.80 -10.03
C GLU A 254 12.72 17.02 -11.44
N GLY A 255 11.39 16.91 -11.57
CA GLY A 255 10.65 17.29 -12.78
C GLY A 255 10.43 16.17 -13.80
N LEU A 256 10.80 14.92 -13.48
CA LEU A 256 10.55 13.78 -14.39
C LEU A 256 9.09 13.35 -14.33
N SER A 257 8.47 13.20 -15.51
CA SER A 257 7.15 12.56 -15.61
C SER A 257 7.26 11.08 -15.22
N THR A 258 6.62 10.71 -14.11
CA THR A 258 6.86 9.44 -13.42
C THR A 258 5.56 8.66 -13.23
N ILE A 259 5.60 7.37 -13.56
CA ILE A 259 4.53 6.40 -13.28
C ILE A 259 5.07 5.25 -12.43
N VAL A 260 4.28 4.80 -11.45
CA VAL A 260 4.60 3.67 -10.57
C VAL A 260 3.57 2.57 -10.75
N LEU A 261 4.05 1.35 -10.99
CA LEU A 261 3.26 0.13 -11.11
C LEU A 261 3.51 -0.77 -9.90
N ASP A 262 2.49 -1.36 -9.28
CA ASP A 262 2.66 -2.40 -8.26
C ASP A 262 1.44 -3.32 -8.23
N CYS A 263 1.66 -4.63 -8.21
CA CYS A 263 0.57 -5.62 -8.33
C CYS A 263 -0.31 -5.77 -7.09
N ARG A 264 -0.01 -5.06 -5.99
CA ARG A 264 -0.75 -5.20 -4.73
C ARG A 264 -1.17 -3.84 -4.15
N ALA A 265 -0.22 -3.17 -3.52
CA ALA A 265 -0.46 -1.96 -2.73
C ALA A 265 0.88 -1.26 -2.48
N PHE A 266 0.82 0.02 -2.12
CA PHE A 266 2.03 0.73 -1.72
C PHE A 266 2.64 0.15 -0.44
N GLY A 267 3.95 0.33 -0.30
CA GLY A 267 4.73 0.01 0.89
C GLY A 267 5.50 -1.30 0.84
N GLY A 268 5.17 -2.20 -0.08
CA GLY A 268 5.83 -3.49 -0.23
C GLY A 268 5.95 -4.26 1.09
N GLN A 269 7.02 -5.04 1.26
CA GLN A 269 7.25 -5.81 2.49
C GLN A 269 7.41 -4.92 3.74
N ALA A 270 8.01 -3.72 3.59
CA ALA A 270 8.19 -2.80 4.70
C ALA A 270 6.85 -2.35 5.29
N GLY A 271 5.83 -2.16 4.45
CA GLY A 271 4.48 -1.78 4.86
C GLY A 271 3.83 -2.76 5.83
N ALA A 272 4.17 -4.05 5.74
CA ALA A 272 3.65 -5.09 6.63
C ALA A 272 4.34 -5.13 8.02
N SER A 273 5.43 -4.39 8.20
CA SER A 273 6.16 -4.40 9.47
C SER A 273 5.37 -3.71 10.59
N ALA A 274 5.12 -4.43 11.69
CA ALA A 274 4.45 -3.88 12.85
C ALA A 274 5.21 -2.68 13.47
N ARG A 275 6.54 -2.71 13.44
CA ARG A 275 7.39 -1.65 13.99
C ARG A 275 8.80 -1.69 13.40
N ILE A 276 9.26 -0.54 12.91
CA ILE A 276 10.61 -0.32 12.40
C ILE A 276 11.35 0.58 13.39
N GLU A 277 12.34 0.01 14.10
CA GLU A 277 13.14 0.74 15.11
C GLU A 277 14.52 1.19 14.58
N ASN A 278 14.94 0.67 13.42
CA ASN A 278 16.25 0.91 12.83
C ASN A 278 16.20 1.86 11.61
N TYR A 279 15.17 2.72 11.54
CA TYR A 279 15.08 3.78 10.54
C TYR A 279 15.38 5.12 11.21
N LEU A 280 16.45 5.78 10.76
CA LEU A 280 16.95 7.02 11.35
C LEU A 280 15.85 8.11 11.33
N GLY A 281 15.74 8.85 12.44
CA GLY A 281 14.75 9.93 12.60
C GLY A 281 13.50 9.54 13.39
N PHE A 282 13.31 8.26 13.72
CA PHE A 282 12.18 7.78 14.53
C PHE A 282 12.68 7.11 15.82
N PRO A 283 13.03 7.89 16.87
CA PRO A 283 13.65 7.36 18.10
C PRO A 283 12.77 6.37 18.87
N THR A 284 11.44 6.46 18.72
CA THR A 284 10.47 5.52 19.31
C THR A 284 9.98 4.46 18.31
N GLY A 285 10.62 4.39 17.13
CA GLY A 285 10.17 3.59 16.01
C GLY A 285 8.93 4.14 15.30
N ILE A 286 8.60 3.56 14.16
CA ILE A 286 7.40 3.86 13.36
C ILE A 286 6.83 2.57 12.78
N THR A 287 5.52 2.47 12.59
CA THR A 287 4.94 1.32 11.88
C THR A 287 5.36 1.37 10.41
N GLY A 288 5.52 0.21 9.79
CA GLY A 288 5.88 0.10 8.39
C GLY A 288 4.90 0.83 7.47
N MET A 289 3.60 0.61 7.70
CA MET A 289 2.54 1.26 6.94
C MET A 289 2.54 2.78 7.10
N ALA A 290 2.77 3.31 8.30
CA ALA A 290 2.83 4.77 8.50
C ALA A 290 4.04 5.40 7.79
N LEU A 291 5.19 4.72 7.78
CA LEU A 291 6.37 5.18 7.05
C LEU A 291 6.10 5.20 5.54
N MET A 292 5.52 4.13 5.00
CA MET A 292 5.26 3.99 3.56
C MET A 292 4.13 4.90 3.07
N ALA A 293 3.07 5.09 3.86
CA ALA A 293 1.99 6.02 3.54
C ALA A 293 2.49 7.47 3.41
N ARG A 294 3.49 7.87 4.21
CA ARG A 294 4.13 9.19 4.07
C ARG A 294 4.82 9.33 2.73
N ALA A 295 5.61 8.34 2.32
CA ALA A 295 6.29 8.33 1.02
C ALA A 295 5.30 8.30 -0.15
N TYR A 296 4.24 7.50 -0.05
CA TYR A 296 3.17 7.44 -1.04
C TYR A 296 2.49 8.81 -1.23
N ASN A 297 2.09 9.46 -0.12
CA ASN A 297 1.48 10.79 -0.14
C ASN A 297 2.42 11.86 -0.71
N GLN A 298 3.74 11.76 -0.46
CA GLN A 298 4.74 12.64 -1.05
C GLN A 298 4.83 12.47 -2.57
N ALA A 299 4.86 11.23 -3.06
CA ALA A 299 4.89 10.95 -4.49
C ALA A 299 3.63 11.49 -5.19
N GLN A 300 2.44 11.31 -4.59
CA GLN A 300 1.20 11.90 -5.10
C GLN A 300 1.23 13.43 -5.10
N LYS A 301 1.79 14.06 -4.06
CA LYS A 301 2.00 15.53 -4.02
C LYS A 301 2.80 16.01 -5.22
N PHE A 302 3.86 15.28 -5.61
CA PHE A 302 4.68 15.62 -6.78
C PHE A 302 4.07 15.19 -8.12
N GLY A 303 2.86 14.61 -8.12
CA GLY A 303 2.13 14.29 -9.34
C GLY A 303 2.52 12.95 -9.95
N VAL A 304 3.18 12.07 -9.19
CA VAL A 304 3.42 10.69 -9.62
C VAL A 304 2.10 9.99 -9.89
N GLU A 305 2.03 9.35 -11.05
CA GLU A 305 0.89 8.52 -11.42
C GLU A 305 1.01 7.13 -10.79
N MET A 306 0.06 6.79 -9.91
CA MET A 306 0.08 5.55 -9.15
C MET A 306 -0.92 4.55 -9.75
N VAL A 307 -0.41 3.54 -10.43
CA VAL A 307 -1.19 2.45 -11.02
C VAL A 307 -1.04 1.22 -10.12
N ILE A 308 -1.86 1.18 -9.07
CA ILE A 308 -1.79 0.18 -8.01
C ILE A 308 -3.22 -0.15 -7.56
N PRO A 309 -3.65 -1.43 -7.51
CA PRO A 309 -2.91 -2.62 -7.95
C PRO A 309 -2.90 -2.76 -9.48
N ASP A 310 -1.72 -2.94 -10.08
CA ASP A 310 -1.59 -3.50 -11.42
C ASP A 310 -0.22 -4.17 -11.63
N GLU A 311 -0.21 -5.30 -12.31
CA GLU A 311 0.99 -6.13 -12.48
C GLU A 311 1.67 -5.82 -13.81
N ALA A 312 2.96 -5.44 -13.75
CA ALA A 312 3.81 -5.43 -14.92
C ALA A 312 4.15 -6.88 -15.33
N LYS A 313 3.75 -7.27 -16.53
CA LYS A 313 3.86 -8.64 -17.04
C LYS A 313 5.05 -8.83 -17.97
N LEU A 314 5.39 -7.82 -18.75
CA LEU A 314 6.43 -7.90 -19.78
C LEU A 314 7.05 -6.51 -20.02
N LEU A 315 8.36 -6.48 -20.25
CA LEU A 315 9.11 -5.29 -20.66
C LEU A 315 9.69 -5.48 -22.07
N ASP A 316 9.03 -4.85 -23.03
CA ASP A 316 9.41 -4.86 -24.44
C ASP A 316 10.07 -3.55 -24.86
N ASP A 317 10.81 -3.60 -25.97
CA ASP A 317 11.29 -2.40 -26.65
C ASP A 317 10.13 -1.73 -27.42
N ALA A 318 10.15 -0.40 -27.47
CA ALA A 318 9.21 0.41 -28.23
C ALA A 318 9.97 1.21 -29.28
N ASN A 319 9.52 1.13 -30.54
CA ASN A 319 10.15 1.81 -31.67
C ASN A 319 9.66 3.26 -31.86
N ASP A 320 9.09 3.89 -30.81
CA ASP A 320 8.28 5.10 -30.91
C ASP A 320 8.65 6.18 -29.87
N GLY A 321 9.94 6.57 -29.77
CA GLY A 321 10.42 7.63 -28.86
C GLY A 321 10.32 7.30 -27.35
N ALA A 322 9.42 6.38 -26.99
CA ALA A 322 9.27 5.84 -25.66
C ALA A 322 10.39 4.86 -25.32
N ARG A 323 11.03 4.19 -26.29
CA ARG A 323 12.06 3.17 -26.08
C ARG A 323 11.61 1.90 -25.35
N TYR A 324 10.77 1.99 -24.33
CA TYR A 324 10.21 0.83 -23.62
C TYR A 324 8.68 0.86 -23.56
N ARG A 325 8.10 -0.34 -23.60
CA ARG A 325 6.69 -0.60 -23.38
C ARG A 325 6.55 -1.67 -22.30
N LEU A 326 5.80 -1.38 -21.24
CA LEU A 326 5.43 -2.34 -20.21
C LEU A 326 4.00 -2.80 -20.44
N ALA A 327 3.81 -4.10 -20.68
CA ALA A 327 2.48 -4.70 -20.66
C ALA A 327 2.01 -4.85 -19.22
N ILE A 328 0.77 -4.43 -18.94
CA ILE A 328 0.17 -4.51 -17.61
C ILE A 328 -1.11 -5.37 -17.63
N GLY A 329 -1.91 -5.34 -16.54
CA GLY A 329 -3.20 -5.99 -16.46
C GLY A 329 -4.18 -5.55 -17.56
N ASP A 330 -5.15 -6.43 -17.84
CA ASP A 330 -6.32 -6.12 -18.69
C ASP A 330 -6.01 -5.61 -20.12
N GLY A 331 -4.81 -5.91 -20.64
CA GLY A 331 -4.41 -5.55 -22.01
C GLY A 331 -3.93 -4.10 -22.17
N GLU A 332 -3.78 -3.37 -21.08
CA GLU A 332 -3.22 -2.01 -21.09
C GLU A 332 -1.69 -2.04 -21.20
N SER A 333 -1.09 -0.91 -21.57
CA SER A 333 0.38 -0.79 -21.63
C SER A 333 0.86 0.61 -21.24
N VAL A 334 2.05 0.67 -20.65
CA VAL A 334 2.75 1.91 -20.27
C VAL A 334 3.93 2.12 -21.19
N ARG A 335 4.11 3.35 -21.68
CA ARG A 335 5.23 3.76 -22.54
C ARG A 335 6.18 4.66 -21.77
N SER A 336 7.48 4.35 -21.74
CA SER A 336 8.44 5.10 -20.90
C SER A 336 9.87 5.09 -21.39
N ARG A 337 10.54 6.24 -21.39
CA ARG A 337 11.93 6.43 -21.87
C ARG A 337 12.97 5.63 -21.07
N ALA A 338 12.72 5.42 -19.78
CA ALA A 338 13.54 4.61 -18.90
C ALA A 338 12.67 3.78 -17.95
N VAL A 339 13.22 2.69 -17.41
CA VAL A 339 12.52 1.78 -16.49
C VAL A 339 13.36 1.55 -15.24
N VAL A 340 12.74 1.57 -14.06
CA VAL A 340 13.36 1.20 -12.79
C VAL A 340 12.67 -0.02 -12.22
N ILE A 341 13.39 -1.13 -12.11
CA ILE A 341 12.94 -2.38 -11.48
C ILE A 341 13.16 -2.26 -9.97
N ALA A 342 12.05 -2.12 -9.23
CA ALA A 342 12.01 -2.02 -7.78
C ALA A 342 11.08 -3.08 -7.16
N THR A 343 10.95 -4.24 -7.82
CA THR A 343 9.95 -5.28 -7.50
C THR A 343 10.22 -6.05 -6.21
N GLY A 344 11.35 -5.80 -5.55
CA GLY A 344 11.72 -6.41 -4.29
C GLY A 344 11.84 -7.93 -4.36
N ALA A 345 11.41 -8.60 -3.30
CA ALA A 345 11.46 -10.04 -3.15
C ALA A 345 10.20 -10.58 -2.46
N ARG A 346 9.93 -11.87 -2.63
CA ARG A 346 8.89 -12.64 -1.92
C ARG A 346 9.55 -13.59 -0.92
N TYR A 347 8.89 -13.85 0.22
CA TYR A 347 9.41 -14.82 1.16
C TYR A 347 9.38 -16.23 0.57
N ARG A 348 10.40 -17.03 0.90
CA ARG A 348 10.50 -18.42 0.49
C ARG A 348 9.39 -19.26 1.10
N ARG A 349 8.90 -20.20 0.31
CA ARG A 349 7.98 -21.25 0.76
C ARG A 349 8.75 -22.46 1.29
N LEU A 350 8.14 -23.20 2.21
CA LEU A 350 8.62 -24.52 2.58
C LEU A 350 8.24 -25.50 1.49
N ASP A 351 9.14 -26.41 1.16
CA ASP A 351 8.86 -27.52 0.24
C ASP A 351 8.24 -28.68 1.03
N ILE A 352 6.96 -28.52 1.36
CA ILE A 352 6.17 -29.50 2.12
C ILE A 352 4.78 -29.65 1.51
N ALA A 353 4.23 -30.85 1.59
CA ALA A 353 2.87 -31.12 1.14
C ALA A 353 1.85 -30.22 1.87
N ASN A 354 0.75 -29.93 1.20
CA ASN A 354 -0.41 -29.19 1.73
C ASN A 354 -0.16 -27.74 2.16
N LEU A 355 1.05 -27.18 2.05
CA LEU A 355 1.33 -25.79 2.44
C LEU A 355 0.34 -24.78 1.84
N ALA A 356 0.08 -24.91 0.54
CA ALA A 356 -0.81 -23.99 -0.20
C ALA A 356 -2.26 -24.02 0.29
N GLN A 357 -2.71 -25.10 0.94
CA GLN A 357 -4.07 -25.21 1.48
C GLN A 357 -4.28 -24.28 2.69
N PHE A 358 -3.21 -23.96 3.41
CA PHE A 358 -3.24 -23.19 4.65
C PHE A 358 -2.73 -21.74 4.47
N GLU A 359 -2.28 -21.37 3.27
CA GLU A 359 -1.85 -20.00 2.98
C GLU A 359 -3.05 -19.04 3.02
N GLY A 360 -2.89 -17.91 3.73
CA GLY A 360 -3.92 -16.87 3.84
C GLY A 360 -4.87 -17.01 5.03
N THR A 361 -4.89 -18.19 5.68
CA THR A 361 -5.68 -18.47 6.89
C THR A 361 -4.77 -18.73 8.09
N SER A 362 -3.87 -19.72 7.95
CA SER A 362 -3.05 -20.26 9.05
C SER A 362 -1.55 -20.09 8.84
N VAL A 363 -1.09 -20.06 7.59
CA VAL A 363 0.32 -19.85 7.23
C VAL A 363 0.55 -18.41 6.81
N HIS A 364 1.47 -17.76 7.51
CA HIS A 364 1.73 -16.33 7.44
C HIS A 364 3.20 -16.05 7.08
N TYR A 365 3.43 -15.05 6.23
CA TYR A 365 4.78 -14.62 5.82
C TYR A 365 5.19 -13.27 6.43
N TRP A 366 4.40 -12.77 7.35
CA TRP A 366 4.63 -11.54 8.10
C TRP A 366 3.91 -11.65 9.45
N ALA A 367 4.24 -10.75 10.38
CA ALA A 367 3.57 -10.64 11.67
C ALA A 367 3.07 -9.20 11.84
N SER A 368 1.78 -8.98 11.62
CA SER A 368 1.12 -7.69 11.76
C SER A 368 0.05 -7.73 12.87
N PRO A 369 -0.58 -6.58 13.22
CA PRO A 369 -1.70 -6.55 14.15
C PRO A 369 -2.90 -7.42 13.74
N ILE A 370 -3.03 -7.77 12.44
CA ILE A 370 -4.09 -8.65 11.95
C ILE A 370 -3.79 -10.08 12.40
N GLU A 371 -2.63 -10.64 12.02
CA GLU A 371 -2.26 -12.00 12.40
C GLU A 371 -2.12 -12.14 13.91
N ALA A 372 -1.56 -11.13 14.59
CA ALA A 372 -1.46 -11.14 16.04
C ALA A 372 -2.82 -11.22 16.74
N ARG A 373 -3.86 -10.59 16.18
CA ARG A 373 -5.24 -10.69 16.68
C ARG A 373 -5.85 -12.06 16.41
N LEU A 374 -5.61 -12.63 15.23
CA LEU A 374 -6.05 -13.99 14.90
C LEU A 374 -5.45 -15.03 15.87
N CYS A 375 -4.19 -14.84 16.25
CA CYS A 375 -3.45 -15.74 17.13
C CYS A 375 -3.59 -15.42 18.63
N GLN A 376 -4.47 -14.49 19.01
CA GLN A 376 -4.52 -13.98 20.38
C GLN A 376 -4.79 -15.11 21.37
N SER A 377 -3.97 -15.19 22.43
CA SER A 377 -4.03 -16.25 23.45
C SER A 377 -3.79 -17.69 22.95
N GLN A 378 -3.30 -17.86 21.72
CA GLN A 378 -2.94 -19.18 21.14
C GLN A 378 -1.43 -19.44 21.17
N GLU A 379 -1.02 -20.67 20.86
CA GLU A 379 0.38 -20.99 20.57
C GLU A 379 0.64 -20.85 19.07
N VAL A 380 1.83 -20.36 18.72
CA VAL A 380 2.22 -20.16 17.32
C VAL A 380 3.61 -20.75 17.07
N ALA A 381 3.82 -21.24 15.86
CA ALA A 381 5.13 -21.68 15.39
C ALA A 381 5.73 -20.61 14.47
N LEU A 382 7.03 -20.32 14.61
CA LEU A 382 7.75 -19.40 13.74
C LEU A 382 9.02 -20.07 13.22
N VAL A 383 9.26 -20.03 11.91
CA VAL A 383 10.44 -20.64 11.27
C VAL A 383 11.37 -19.55 10.79
N GLY A 384 12.58 -19.48 11.34
CA GLY A 384 13.60 -18.55 10.87
C GLY A 384 14.69 -18.25 11.91
N ALA A 385 15.85 -17.77 11.44
CA ALA A 385 17.00 -17.41 12.27
C ALA A 385 17.56 -16.00 11.99
N GLY A 386 16.94 -15.25 11.07
CA GLY A 386 17.36 -13.90 10.71
C GLY A 386 16.70 -12.82 11.56
N ASN A 387 17.09 -11.56 11.35
CA ASN A 387 16.52 -10.42 12.07
C ASN A 387 15.00 -10.29 11.96
N SER A 388 14.42 -10.53 10.78
CA SER A 388 12.97 -10.49 10.58
C SER A 388 12.25 -11.53 11.44
N ALA A 389 12.80 -12.75 11.54
CA ALA A 389 12.27 -13.81 12.39
C ALA A 389 12.31 -13.41 13.87
N GLY A 390 13.43 -12.84 14.33
CA GLY A 390 13.57 -12.42 15.73
C GLY A 390 12.66 -11.26 16.11
N GLN A 391 12.50 -10.27 15.23
CA GLN A 391 11.56 -9.16 15.43
C GLN A 391 10.11 -9.65 15.50
N ALA A 392 9.72 -10.55 14.60
CA ALA A 392 8.40 -11.14 14.59
C ALA A 392 8.14 -12.00 15.84
N ALA A 393 9.11 -12.80 16.28
CA ALA A 393 8.99 -13.60 17.50
C ALA A 393 8.75 -12.74 18.75
N VAL A 394 9.55 -11.67 18.93
CA VAL A 394 9.38 -10.73 20.06
C VAL A 394 8.05 -9.98 19.98
N TYR A 395 7.63 -9.58 18.78
CA TYR A 395 6.33 -8.91 18.60
C TYR A 395 5.16 -9.84 18.96
N LEU A 396 5.12 -11.05 18.39
CA LEU A 396 4.06 -12.03 18.63
C LEU A 396 4.02 -12.48 20.08
N ALA A 397 5.18 -12.64 20.74
CA ALA A 397 5.27 -13.00 22.16
C ALA A 397 4.51 -12.03 23.09
N SER A 398 4.27 -10.77 22.67
CA SER A 398 3.47 -9.82 23.45
C SER A 398 1.94 -10.00 23.30
N GLN A 399 1.49 -10.84 22.36
CA GLN A 399 0.08 -10.97 21.95
C GLN A 399 -0.45 -12.40 22.05
N VAL A 400 0.44 -13.40 22.01
CA VAL A 400 0.11 -14.83 21.97
C VAL A 400 0.51 -15.54 23.26
N ARG A 401 0.00 -16.75 23.49
CA ARG A 401 0.32 -17.56 24.68
C ARG A 401 1.77 -18.02 24.67
N LYS A 402 2.26 -18.55 23.54
CA LYS A 402 3.63 -19.05 23.37
C LYS A 402 4.09 -18.96 21.92
N VAL A 403 5.36 -18.65 21.71
CA VAL A 403 6.02 -18.70 20.39
C VAL A 403 7.04 -19.84 20.40
N THR A 404 6.88 -20.82 19.52
CA THR A 404 7.89 -21.84 19.25
C THR A 404 8.72 -21.44 18.03
N LEU A 405 9.95 -20.97 18.27
CA LEU A 405 10.88 -20.50 17.25
C LEU A 405 11.77 -21.64 16.74
N LEU A 406 11.45 -22.13 15.55
CA LEU A 406 12.12 -23.20 14.84
C LEU A 406 13.24 -22.62 13.96
N ALA A 407 14.47 -23.08 14.19
CA ALA A 407 15.62 -22.62 13.43
C ALA A 407 16.50 -23.78 12.99
N ARG A 408 16.92 -23.80 11.72
CA ARG A 408 17.83 -24.85 11.20
C ARG A 408 19.26 -24.76 11.75
N ARG A 409 19.60 -23.63 12.38
CA ARG A 409 20.92 -23.28 12.96
C ARG A 409 20.69 -22.44 14.22
N GLY A 410 21.75 -22.19 15.01
CA GLY A 410 21.70 -21.23 16.12
C GLY A 410 21.31 -19.82 15.66
N LEU A 411 20.60 -19.06 16.51
CA LEU A 411 20.12 -17.72 16.19
C LEU A 411 21.27 -16.72 16.02
N ASP A 412 22.34 -16.89 16.80
CA ASP A 412 23.55 -16.08 16.83
C ASP A 412 24.34 -16.09 15.51
N ALA A 413 24.11 -17.08 14.64
CA ALA A 413 24.78 -17.16 13.34
C ALA A 413 24.36 -16.05 12.37
N THR A 414 23.14 -15.51 12.48
CA THR A 414 22.60 -14.54 11.51
C THR A 414 21.79 -13.41 12.13
N MET A 415 21.34 -13.54 13.38
CA MET A 415 20.52 -12.54 14.06
C MET A 415 21.39 -11.52 14.80
N SER A 416 20.95 -10.27 14.82
CA SER A 416 21.59 -9.20 15.59
C SER A 416 21.53 -9.49 17.09
N ARG A 417 22.63 -9.20 17.79
CA ARG A 417 22.84 -9.57 19.20
C ARG A 417 21.70 -9.15 20.13
N TYR A 418 21.19 -7.92 19.98
CA TYR A 418 20.11 -7.41 20.83
C TYR A 418 18.80 -8.22 20.69
N LEU A 419 18.52 -8.80 19.52
CA LEU A 419 17.32 -9.64 19.33
C LEU A 419 17.51 -11.00 19.98
N VAL A 420 18.70 -11.60 19.87
CA VAL A 420 19.03 -12.85 20.56
C VAL A 420 18.84 -12.68 22.08
N GLU A 421 19.33 -11.57 22.64
CA GLU A 421 19.17 -11.25 24.06
C GLU A 421 17.70 -11.00 24.45
N ARG A 422 16.93 -10.25 23.63
CA ARG A 422 15.48 -10.05 23.87
C ARG A 422 14.69 -11.35 23.81
N ILE A 423 15.02 -12.26 22.89
CA ILE A 423 14.39 -13.57 22.79
C ILE A 423 14.71 -14.41 24.01
N ALA A 424 15.97 -14.47 24.44
CA ALA A 424 16.37 -15.22 25.63
C ALA A 424 15.73 -14.68 26.93
N ALA A 425 15.42 -13.38 26.98
CA ALA A 425 14.76 -12.75 28.12
C ALA A 425 13.22 -12.97 28.17
N GLN A 426 12.61 -13.50 27.10
CA GLN A 426 11.16 -13.72 27.02
C GLN A 426 10.79 -15.16 27.42
N PRO A 427 10.07 -15.38 28.53
CA PRO A 427 9.79 -16.73 29.04
C PRO A 427 8.80 -17.53 28.18
N ASN A 428 8.01 -16.85 27.35
CA ASN A 428 7.03 -17.49 26.47
C ASN A 428 7.56 -17.72 25.03
N ILE A 429 8.86 -17.54 24.80
CA ILE A 429 9.52 -17.93 23.54
C ILE A 429 10.37 -19.17 23.80
N GLU A 430 10.06 -20.26 23.09
CA GLU A 430 10.84 -21.49 23.09
C GLU A 430 11.65 -21.57 21.79
N VAL A 431 12.97 -21.73 21.89
CA VAL A 431 13.85 -21.84 20.72
C VAL A 431 14.22 -23.29 20.46
N LEU A 432 13.83 -23.80 19.29
CA LEU A 432 14.17 -25.15 18.81
C LEU A 432 15.19 -25.04 17.68
N ALA A 433 16.47 -25.06 18.05
CA ALA A 433 17.59 -25.06 17.10
C ALA A 433 17.74 -26.44 16.42
N GLY A 434 18.33 -26.45 15.22
CA GLY A 434 18.49 -27.67 14.42
C GLY A 434 17.18 -28.30 13.95
N THR A 435 16.06 -27.56 13.99
CA THR A 435 14.72 -28.12 13.75
C THR A 435 14.12 -27.60 12.45
N GLU A 436 13.37 -28.44 11.73
CA GLU A 436 12.64 -28.10 10.51
C GLU A 436 11.21 -28.63 10.52
N VAL A 437 10.27 -27.90 9.90
CA VAL A 437 8.89 -28.35 9.73
C VAL A 437 8.85 -29.39 8.61
N VAL A 438 8.14 -30.49 8.83
CA VAL A 438 8.06 -31.62 7.89
C VAL A 438 6.64 -31.94 7.41
N ALA A 439 5.60 -31.56 8.17
CA ALA A 439 4.21 -31.78 7.76
C ALA A 439 3.25 -30.76 8.36
N LEU A 440 2.16 -30.50 7.65
CA LEU A 440 1.03 -29.67 8.04
C LEU A 440 -0.27 -30.47 7.85
N GLU A 441 -1.12 -30.46 8.88
CA GLU A 441 -2.37 -31.23 8.92
C GLU A 441 -3.52 -30.33 9.39
N GLY A 442 -4.66 -30.47 8.73
CA GLY A 442 -5.86 -29.67 9.00
C GLY A 442 -6.93 -29.87 7.94
N HIS A 443 -8.08 -29.21 8.12
CA HIS A 443 -9.26 -29.37 7.29
C HIS A 443 -9.79 -28.01 6.82
N GLU A 444 -10.40 -27.97 5.64
CA GLU A 444 -11.05 -26.76 5.07
C GLU A 444 -10.14 -25.52 5.04
N GLY A 445 -8.84 -25.73 4.81
CA GLY A 445 -7.83 -24.68 4.77
C GLY A 445 -7.44 -24.12 6.14
N ASN A 446 -7.92 -24.68 7.25
CA ASN A 446 -7.51 -24.32 8.60
C ASN A 446 -6.48 -25.34 9.11
N LEU A 447 -5.32 -24.84 9.54
CA LEU A 447 -4.29 -25.69 10.15
C LEU A 447 -4.73 -26.10 11.56
N GLU A 448 -4.65 -27.39 11.86
CA GLU A 448 -4.95 -27.92 13.20
C GLU A 448 -3.67 -28.32 13.93
N GLN A 449 -2.73 -28.91 13.19
CA GLN A 449 -1.52 -29.50 13.75
C GLN A 449 -0.34 -29.32 12.80
N LEU A 450 0.85 -29.21 13.40
CA LEU A 450 2.10 -29.15 12.66
C LEU A 450 3.13 -30.09 13.27
N ARG A 451 3.96 -30.64 12.38
CA ARG A 451 5.00 -31.59 12.72
C ARG A 451 6.36 -31.04 12.35
N TRP A 452 7.30 -31.10 13.27
CA TRP A 452 8.69 -30.75 13.02
C TRP A 452 9.62 -31.88 13.42
N ARG A 453 10.82 -31.85 12.85
CA ARG A 453 11.87 -32.83 13.06
C ARG A 453 13.15 -32.17 13.51
N ASN A 454 13.76 -32.69 14.57
CA ASN A 454 15.14 -32.34 14.92
C ASN A 454 16.09 -33.02 13.94
N ARG A 455 16.88 -32.23 13.20
CA ARG A 455 17.76 -32.71 12.12
C ARG A 455 18.97 -33.47 12.64
N ILE A 456 19.30 -33.36 13.93
CA ILE A 456 20.42 -34.05 14.57
C ILE A 456 19.97 -35.39 15.13
N THR A 457 18.86 -35.40 15.88
CA THR A 457 18.38 -36.62 16.56
C THR A 457 17.43 -37.45 15.70
N GLY A 458 16.82 -36.84 14.68
CA GLY A 458 15.75 -37.46 13.88
C GLY A 458 14.39 -37.49 14.57
N GLU A 459 14.29 -37.00 15.81
CA GLU A 459 13.03 -37.00 16.58
C GLU A 459 11.99 -36.08 15.94
N GLU A 460 10.80 -36.61 15.70
CA GLU A 460 9.64 -35.86 15.22
C GLU A 460 8.70 -35.52 16.37
N THR A 461 8.19 -34.29 16.38
CA THR A 461 7.20 -33.83 17.35
C THR A 461 6.02 -33.23 16.63
N THR A 462 4.81 -33.68 16.98
CA THR A 462 3.55 -33.09 16.53
C THR A 462 2.97 -32.21 17.62
N ARG A 463 2.51 -31.01 17.26
CA ARG A 463 1.80 -30.09 18.16
C ARG A 463 0.54 -29.53 17.50
N ALA A 464 -0.50 -29.39 18.30
CA ALA A 464 -1.75 -28.72 17.92
C ALA A 464 -1.55 -27.20 17.91
N ILE A 465 -0.96 -26.69 16.82
CA ILE A 465 -0.70 -25.28 16.59
C ILE A 465 -1.37 -24.90 15.28
N GLN A 466 -2.21 -23.87 15.33
CA GLN A 466 -3.07 -23.47 14.21
C GLN A 466 -2.45 -22.37 13.33
N HIS A 467 -1.31 -21.81 13.75
CA HIS A 467 -0.66 -20.70 13.05
C HIS A 467 0.84 -20.91 12.91
N LEU A 468 1.32 -20.79 11.66
CA LEU A 468 2.72 -20.95 11.27
C LEU A 468 3.23 -19.68 10.59
N PHE A 469 4.33 -19.13 11.07
CA PHE A 469 4.98 -17.93 10.53
C PHE A 469 6.30 -18.29 9.84
N LEU A 470 6.48 -17.92 8.57
CA LEU A 470 7.65 -18.29 7.76
C LEU A 470 8.56 -17.10 7.46
N PHE A 471 9.79 -17.15 7.99
CA PHE A 471 10.86 -16.16 7.81
C PHE A 471 12.18 -16.84 7.36
N ILE A 472 12.12 -17.60 6.27
CA ILE A 472 13.19 -18.51 5.78
C ILE A 472 14.04 -17.97 4.63
N GLY A 473 14.06 -16.64 4.45
CA GLY A 473 14.71 -15.96 3.33
C GLY A 473 13.72 -15.55 2.25
N ALA A 474 14.23 -14.97 1.17
CA ALA A 474 13.42 -14.40 0.11
C ALA A 474 14.00 -14.72 -1.27
N ASP A 475 13.10 -14.83 -2.25
CA ASP A 475 13.40 -14.96 -3.68
C ASP A 475 12.99 -13.67 -4.39
N PRO A 476 13.80 -13.15 -5.31
CA PRO A 476 13.50 -11.89 -5.99
C PRO A 476 12.27 -12.02 -6.88
N ASN A 477 11.51 -10.94 -7.02
CA ASN A 477 10.34 -10.90 -7.92
C ASN A 477 10.79 -10.57 -9.36
N THR A 478 11.45 -11.53 -10.00
CA THR A 478 12.09 -11.39 -11.33
C THR A 478 11.51 -12.30 -12.41
N ASP A 479 10.48 -13.11 -12.09
CA ASP A 479 9.85 -14.04 -13.05
C ASP A 479 9.39 -13.33 -14.34
N TRP A 480 8.84 -12.12 -14.22
CA TRP A 480 8.39 -11.28 -15.34
C TRP A 480 9.52 -10.77 -16.25
N LEU A 481 10.78 -10.88 -15.82
CA LEU A 481 11.97 -10.48 -16.59
C LEU A 481 12.52 -11.59 -17.47
N ALA A 482 11.97 -12.82 -17.41
CA ALA A 482 12.53 -13.99 -18.09
C ALA A 482 12.78 -13.78 -19.60
N ASN A 483 11.91 -13.02 -20.27
CA ASN A 483 12.00 -12.71 -21.70
C ASN A 483 12.52 -11.30 -22.00
N CYS A 484 13.04 -10.61 -20.98
CA CYS A 484 13.41 -9.21 -21.07
C CYS A 484 14.92 -9.00 -21.24
N ASN A 485 15.73 -10.04 -21.46
CA ASN A 485 17.20 -9.94 -21.59
C ASN A 485 17.91 -9.13 -20.48
N VAL A 486 17.36 -9.16 -19.26
CA VAL A 486 17.96 -8.59 -18.06
C VAL A 486 18.78 -9.68 -17.36
N ALA A 487 20.07 -9.44 -17.16
CA ALA A 487 20.98 -10.40 -16.55
C ALA A 487 20.64 -10.63 -15.07
N LEU A 488 20.46 -11.90 -14.69
CA LEU A 488 20.23 -12.33 -13.31
C LEU A 488 21.47 -13.09 -12.78
N ASP A 489 21.66 -13.09 -11.47
CA ASP A 489 22.63 -13.97 -10.81
C ASP A 489 22.08 -15.40 -10.65
N ALA A 490 22.91 -16.33 -10.15
CA ALA A 490 22.50 -17.72 -9.94
C ALA A 490 21.35 -17.90 -8.92
N LYS A 491 20.98 -16.85 -8.18
CA LYS A 491 19.88 -16.83 -7.21
C LYS A 491 18.66 -16.05 -7.75
N GLY A 492 18.70 -15.63 -9.01
CA GLY A 492 17.63 -14.90 -9.70
C GLY A 492 17.61 -13.38 -9.44
N PHE A 493 18.59 -12.80 -8.74
CA PHE A 493 18.61 -11.35 -8.47
C PHE A 493 19.17 -10.58 -9.66
N VAL A 494 18.66 -9.36 -9.89
CA VAL A 494 19.08 -8.53 -11.03
C VAL A 494 20.51 -8.06 -10.84
N ARG A 495 21.36 -8.35 -11.83
CA ARG A 495 22.74 -7.84 -11.89
C ARG A 495 22.73 -6.41 -12.43
N THR A 496 23.55 -5.56 -11.83
CA THR A 496 23.65 -4.14 -12.18
C THR A 496 25.09 -3.67 -12.18
N GLY A 497 25.35 -2.54 -12.82
CA GLY A 497 26.63 -1.84 -12.76
C GLY A 497 27.67 -2.36 -13.76
N PRO A 498 28.90 -1.83 -13.67
CA PRO A 498 29.96 -2.11 -14.64
C PRO A 498 30.38 -3.58 -14.66
N ASP A 499 30.21 -4.30 -13.55
CA ASP A 499 30.45 -5.74 -13.44
C ASP A 499 29.47 -6.59 -14.26
N THR A 500 28.38 -5.98 -14.74
CA THR A 500 27.39 -6.63 -15.61
C THR A 500 27.72 -6.36 -17.08
N THR A 501 27.87 -5.09 -17.45
CA THR A 501 28.22 -4.66 -18.81
C THR A 501 29.19 -3.47 -18.72
N PRO A 502 30.41 -3.57 -19.29
CA PRO A 502 31.35 -2.45 -19.29
C PRO A 502 30.72 -1.19 -19.92
N GLY A 503 30.87 -0.04 -19.24
CA GLY A 503 30.29 1.24 -19.69
C GLY A 503 28.90 1.55 -19.13
N HIS A 504 28.22 0.60 -18.47
CA HIS A 504 26.95 0.85 -17.78
C HIS A 504 27.18 1.49 -16.40
N GLY A 505 26.30 2.43 -16.05
CA GLY A 505 26.37 3.15 -14.78
C GLY A 505 25.99 2.29 -13.57
N LEU A 506 26.26 2.79 -12.36
CA LEU A 506 25.76 2.15 -11.13
C LEU A 506 24.24 1.96 -11.20
N MET A 507 23.75 0.81 -10.75
CA MET A 507 22.33 0.40 -10.77
C MET A 507 21.72 0.16 -12.15
N GLU A 508 22.42 0.42 -13.26
CA GLU A 508 21.97 0.08 -14.61
C GLU A 508 22.12 -1.43 -14.84
N THR A 509 21.12 -2.07 -15.44
CA THR A 509 21.10 -3.50 -15.73
C THR A 509 21.88 -3.83 -17.01
N SER A 510 21.81 -5.06 -17.52
CA SER A 510 22.34 -5.38 -18.87
C SER A 510 21.60 -4.68 -20.01
N ARG A 511 20.43 -4.06 -19.76
CA ARG A 511 19.70 -3.24 -20.74
C ARG A 511 19.88 -1.76 -20.44
N SER A 512 20.32 -1.01 -21.45
CA SER A 512 20.65 0.41 -21.29
C SER A 512 19.40 1.28 -21.06
N GLY A 513 19.31 1.95 -19.92
CA GLY A 513 18.11 2.68 -19.49
C GLY A 513 17.11 1.87 -18.69
N VAL A 514 17.43 0.61 -18.40
CA VAL A 514 16.73 -0.22 -17.42
C VAL A 514 17.62 -0.31 -16.20
N PHE A 515 17.13 0.16 -15.07
CA PHE A 515 17.83 0.19 -13.78
C PHE A 515 17.17 -0.79 -12.80
N ALA A 516 17.89 -1.22 -11.77
CA ALA A 516 17.31 -2.00 -10.69
C ALA A 516 17.78 -1.50 -9.32
N ILE A 517 16.86 -1.44 -8.36
CA ILE A 517 17.09 -0.91 -7.01
C ILE A 517 16.40 -1.74 -5.93
N GLY A 518 16.95 -1.69 -4.72
CA GLY A 518 16.39 -2.35 -3.55
C GLY A 518 16.52 -3.88 -3.63
N ASP A 519 15.60 -4.57 -2.97
CA ASP A 519 15.75 -6.00 -2.66
C ASP A 519 15.67 -6.93 -3.88
N VAL A 520 15.35 -6.43 -5.08
CA VAL A 520 15.44 -7.21 -6.32
C VAL A 520 16.88 -7.31 -6.85
N ARG A 521 17.75 -6.38 -6.43
CA ARG A 521 19.12 -6.25 -6.94
C ARG A 521 20.09 -7.21 -6.24
N CYS A 522 21.04 -7.74 -7.01
CA CYS A 522 22.14 -8.54 -6.50
C CYS A 522 23.05 -7.69 -5.59
N GLY A 523 23.41 -8.21 -4.41
CA GLY A 523 24.30 -7.54 -3.48
C GLY A 523 23.70 -6.33 -2.72
N SER A 524 22.41 -6.04 -2.86
CA SER A 524 21.75 -5.01 -2.04
C SER A 524 21.72 -5.40 -0.55
N THR A 525 21.77 -4.42 0.35
CA THR A 525 21.84 -4.63 1.81
C THR A 525 20.58 -5.24 2.44
N LYS A 526 19.45 -5.33 1.71
CA LYS A 526 18.15 -5.84 2.19
C LYS A 526 17.65 -5.14 3.46
N ARG A 527 17.67 -3.81 3.45
CA ARG A 527 17.24 -2.92 4.55
C ARG A 527 16.40 -1.77 4.01
N VAL A 528 15.37 -1.38 4.75
CA VAL A 528 14.46 -0.28 4.36
C VAL A 528 15.22 1.02 4.06
N ALA A 529 16.13 1.46 4.94
CA ALA A 529 16.89 2.69 4.73
C ALA A 529 17.84 2.61 3.52
N ALA A 530 18.46 1.45 3.29
CA ALA A 530 19.32 1.23 2.12
C ALA A 530 18.49 1.24 0.82
N ALA A 531 17.32 0.58 0.83
CA ALA A 531 16.39 0.58 -0.30
C ALA A 531 15.93 2.01 -0.64
N VAL A 532 15.59 2.83 0.36
CA VAL A 532 15.27 4.25 0.17
C VAL A 532 16.46 5.02 -0.41
N GLY A 533 17.68 4.77 0.10
CA GLY A 533 18.90 5.38 -0.43
C GLY A 533 19.17 5.02 -1.88
N GLU A 534 19.00 3.76 -2.27
CA GLU A 534 19.12 3.33 -3.68
C GLU A 534 18.05 3.99 -4.57
N GLY A 535 16.83 4.15 -4.06
CA GLY A 535 15.77 4.88 -4.77
C GLY A 535 16.09 6.35 -5.01
N ALA A 536 16.71 7.04 -4.06
CA ALA A 536 17.21 8.40 -4.29
C ALA A 536 18.39 8.41 -5.28
N GLN A 537 19.33 7.48 -5.13
CA GLN A 537 20.56 7.44 -5.92
C GLN A 537 20.31 7.18 -7.41
N VAL A 538 19.33 6.34 -7.77
CA VAL A 538 19.06 5.99 -9.18
C VAL A 538 18.60 7.19 -10.01
N VAL A 539 18.03 8.22 -9.39
CA VAL A 539 17.50 9.40 -10.09
C VAL A 539 18.60 10.19 -10.79
N ALA A 540 19.79 10.29 -10.19
CA ALA A 540 20.95 10.88 -10.85
C ALA A 540 21.37 10.08 -12.11
N ALA A 541 21.29 8.75 -12.06
CA ALA A 541 21.58 7.89 -13.20
C ALA A 541 20.52 8.02 -14.31
N LEU A 542 19.25 8.18 -13.93
CA LEU A 542 18.15 8.46 -14.86
C LEU A 542 18.37 9.79 -15.60
N HIS A 543 18.69 10.88 -14.90
CA HIS A 543 18.97 12.16 -15.54
C HIS A 543 20.16 12.07 -16.51
N ALA A 544 21.26 11.44 -16.10
CA ALA A 544 22.42 11.25 -16.96
C ALA A 544 22.07 10.45 -18.23
N TYR A 545 21.23 9.41 -18.10
CA TYR A 545 20.77 8.60 -19.22
C TYR A 545 19.83 9.38 -20.17
N LEU A 546 18.84 10.08 -19.61
CA LEU A 546 17.85 10.84 -20.39
C LEU A 546 18.52 12.01 -21.13
N ALA A 547 19.50 12.68 -20.52
CA ALA A 547 20.24 13.77 -21.17
C ALA A 547 21.04 13.28 -22.39
N ARG A 548 21.75 12.15 -22.28
CA ARG A 548 22.52 11.57 -23.39
C ARG A 548 21.63 11.18 -24.58
N ASN A 549 20.48 10.57 -24.30
CA ASN A 549 19.57 10.10 -25.35
C ASN A 549 18.59 11.18 -25.85
N GLY A 550 18.42 12.27 -25.11
CA GLY A 550 17.68 13.45 -25.57
C GLY A 550 18.49 14.28 -26.56
N ALA A 551 19.82 14.36 -26.39
CA ALA A 551 20.71 15.02 -27.34
C ALA A 551 20.80 14.28 -28.68
N ALA A 552 20.86 12.94 -28.66
CA ALA A 552 20.94 12.10 -29.86
C ALA A 552 19.65 12.05 -30.70
N ALA A 553 18.53 12.59 -30.23
CA ALA A 553 17.27 12.69 -30.97
C ALA A 553 17.09 14.06 -31.67
N ASN A 554 17.96 15.03 -31.38
CA ASN A 554 17.96 16.38 -31.95
C ASN A 554 19.12 16.63 -32.92
N GLU A 555 19.96 15.61 -33.18
CA GLU A 555 20.91 15.51 -34.29
C GLU A 555 20.32 14.56 -35.35
#